data_AF-A0A9X3YH31-F1
#
_entry.id   AF-A0A9X3YH31-F1
#
_cell.length_a   1.000
_cell.length_b   1.000
_cell.length_c   1.000
_cell.angle_alpha   90.00
_cell.angle_beta   90.00
_cell.angle_gamma   90.00
#
_symmetry.space_group_name_H-M   'P 1'
#
loop_
_entity.id
_entity.type
_entity.pdbx_description
1 polymer ?
#
loop_
_entity_poly.entity_id
_entity_poly.type
_entity_poly.pdbx_seq_one_letter_code
_entity_poly.pdbx_strand_id
1 'polypeptide(L)'
;DELVANVKVAMGARLDQLDWMGAETKAEARKKLEGFGLKIGHPDTWRDYSSLQIARGDVFGNAERAMAFEWDYRRNRIGQPVDKAEWGMTPQTVNAYYNSVKNEIVFPAAILQPPFFDPDADPAVNYGAIGGVIGHEIIHGFDDQGRKSDG
;
A
#
# COMPACT_ATOMS: atom_id res chain seq x y z
N ASP A 1 1.93 -1.43 12.87
CA ASP A 1 2.73 -0.19 13.02
C ASP A 1 4.15 -0.44 13.52
N GLU A 2 4.35 -1.04 14.70
CA GLU A 2 5.69 -1.21 15.28
C GLU A 2 6.68 -1.97 14.38
N LEU A 3 6.28 -3.12 13.82
CA LEU A 3 7.12 -3.86 12.87
C LEU A 3 7.53 -3.02 11.65
N VAL A 4 6.63 -2.17 11.14
CA VAL A 4 6.92 -1.29 10.02
C VAL A 4 7.97 -0.26 10.41
N ALA A 5 7.82 0.37 11.58
CA ALA A 5 8.80 1.31 12.09
C ALA A 5 10.18 0.65 12.25
N ASN A 6 10.23 -0.56 12.83
CA ASN A 6 11.47 -1.30 13.03
C ASN A 6 12.17 -1.63 11.70
N VAL A 7 11.41 -2.06 10.69
CA VAL A 7 11.97 -2.34 9.35
C VAL A 7 12.47 -1.05 8.69
N LYS A 8 11.73 0.07 8.77
CA LYS A 8 12.19 1.37 8.25
C LYS A 8 13.51 1.81 8.90
N VAL A 9 13.66 1.64 10.22
CA VAL A 9 14.91 1.94 10.93
C VAL A 9 16.06 1.08 10.40
N ALA A 10 15.84 -0.23 10.26
CA ALA A 10 16.87 -1.15 9.74
C ALA A 10 17.28 -0.80 8.30
N MET A 11 16.33 -0.43 7.44
CA MET A 11 16.60 0.00 6.06
C MET A 11 17.34 1.32 6.00
N GLY A 12 17.00 2.29 6.87
CA GLY A 12 17.74 3.54 7.00
C GLY A 12 19.20 3.29 7.39
N ALA A 13 19.44 2.49 8.42
CA ALA A 13 20.80 2.11 8.82
C ALA A 13 21.58 1.41 7.69
N ARG A 14 20.89 0.59 6.87
CA ARG A 14 21.51 -0.06 5.72
C ARG A 14 21.87 0.93 4.60
N LEU A 15 20.99 1.88 4.30
CA LEU A 15 21.20 2.92 3.29
C LEU A 15 22.50 3.71 3.56
N ASP A 16 22.75 4.02 4.83
CA ASP A 16 23.90 4.80 5.28
C ASP A 16 25.22 4.14 4.92
N GLN A 17 25.24 2.81 4.96
CA GLN A 17 26.39 1.96 4.72
C GLN A 17 26.59 1.58 3.24
N LEU A 18 25.78 2.10 2.30
CA LEU A 18 25.91 1.76 0.89
C LEU A 18 27.06 2.54 0.22
N ASP A 19 28.25 1.96 0.14
CA ASP A 19 29.45 2.63 -0.40
C ASP A 19 29.37 2.97 -1.89
N TRP A 20 28.45 2.33 -2.62
CA TRP A 20 28.23 2.58 -4.05
C TRP A 20 27.36 3.83 -4.33
N MET A 21 26.71 4.40 -3.31
CA MET A 21 25.87 5.60 -3.45
C MET A 21 26.62 6.85 -3.00
N GLY A 22 26.54 7.92 -3.81
CA GLY A 22 27.00 9.25 -3.42
C GLY A 22 26.18 9.85 -2.27
N ALA A 23 26.77 10.79 -1.53
CA ALA A 23 26.14 11.39 -0.35
C ALA A 23 24.81 12.09 -0.66
N GLU A 24 24.72 12.81 -1.78
CA GLU A 24 23.50 13.49 -2.22
C GLU A 24 22.36 12.50 -2.51
N THR A 25 22.64 11.40 -3.21
CA THR A 25 21.64 10.36 -3.49
C THR A 25 21.18 9.65 -2.21
N LYS A 26 22.08 9.43 -1.24
CA LYS A 26 21.70 8.90 0.07
C LYS A 26 20.77 9.85 0.82
N ALA A 27 20.99 11.17 0.73
CA ALA A 27 20.13 12.16 1.37
C ALA A 27 18.70 12.12 0.81
N GLU A 28 18.55 12.09 -0.52
CA GLU A 28 17.23 11.98 -1.16
C GLU A 28 16.57 10.63 -0.87
N ALA A 29 17.32 9.52 -0.85
CA ALA A 29 16.77 8.22 -0.51
C ALA A 29 16.30 8.14 0.95
N ARG A 30 16.98 8.81 1.90
CA ARG A 30 16.51 8.96 3.29
C ARG A 30 15.22 9.75 3.35
N LYS A 31 15.17 10.90 2.70
CA LYS A 31 13.97 11.74 2.64
C LYS A 31 12.77 10.96 2.11
N LYS A 32 12.96 10.18 1.04
CA LYS A 32 11.93 9.29 0.51
C LYS A 32 11.49 8.23 1.53
N LEU A 33 12.44 7.54 2.17
CA LEU A 33 12.17 6.51 3.18
C LEU A 33 11.37 7.07 4.36
N GLU A 34 11.74 8.26 4.85
CA GLU A 34 11.04 8.96 5.92
C GLU A 34 9.62 9.32 5.50
N GLY A 35 9.44 9.79 4.26
CA GLY A 35 8.17 10.22 3.67
C GLY A 35 7.13 9.12 3.37
N PHE A 36 7.47 7.83 3.55
CA PHE A 36 6.52 6.75 3.29
C PHE A 36 5.23 6.88 4.11
N GLY A 37 4.10 6.97 3.43
CA GLY A 37 2.77 6.78 3.98
C GLY A 37 2.51 5.32 4.36
N LEU A 38 1.67 5.11 5.39
CA LEU A 38 1.35 3.78 5.91
C LEU A 38 -0.16 3.61 6.03
N LYS A 39 -0.68 2.50 5.50
CA LYS A 39 -2.07 2.07 5.62
C LYS A 39 -2.13 0.62 6.06
N ILE A 40 -2.83 0.32 7.15
CA ILE A 40 -2.93 -1.03 7.73
C ILE A 40 -4.39 -1.38 7.98
N GLY A 41 -4.80 -2.59 7.59
CA GLY A 41 -6.13 -3.11 7.84
C GLY A 41 -7.16 -2.67 6.82
N HIS A 42 -7.70 -1.45 6.96
CA HIS A 42 -8.84 -0.97 6.19
C HIS A 42 -8.89 0.56 6.06
N PRO A 43 -9.65 1.11 5.09
CA PRO A 43 -9.90 2.55 5.03
C PRO A 43 -10.75 3.05 6.19
N ASP A 44 -10.55 4.31 6.58
CA ASP A 44 -11.43 5.00 7.53
C ASP A 44 -12.76 5.41 6.88
N THR A 45 -12.72 5.76 5.59
CA THR A 45 -13.88 6.21 4.80
C THR A 45 -14.18 5.19 3.71
N TRP A 46 -15.44 4.76 3.65
CA TRP A 46 -15.91 3.77 2.68
C TRP A 46 -16.51 4.43 1.45
N ARG A 47 -16.40 3.72 0.31
CA ARG A 47 -17.04 4.13 -0.93
C ARG A 47 -18.55 4.09 -0.79
N ASP A 48 -19.19 5.18 -1.21
CA ASP A 48 -20.65 5.23 -1.34
C ASP A 48 -21.11 4.50 -2.61
N TYR A 49 -22.09 3.62 -2.46
CA TYR A 49 -22.73 2.86 -3.54
C TYR A 49 -24.22 3.19 -3.67
N SER A 50 -24.70 4.25 -3.04
CA SER A 50 -26.12 4.63 -3.00
C SER A 50 -26.79 4.79 -4.37
N SER A 51 -26.03 5.17 -5.40
CA SER A 51 -26.53 5.31 -6.78
C SER A 51 -26.44 4.03 -7.62
N LEU A 52 -25.81 2.96 -7.12
CA LEU A 52 -25.72 1.67 -7.82
C LEU A 52 -26.99 0.86 -7.58
N GLN A 53 -27.77 0.64 -8.65
CA GLN A 53 -28.98 -0.17 -8.60
C GLN A 53 -28.69 -1.64 -8.92
N ILE A 54 -29.12 -2.53 -8.03
CA ILE A 54 -29.01 -3.99 -8.20
C ILE A 54 -30.40 -4.61 -8.25
N ALA A 55 -30.66 -5.43 -9.27
CA ALA A 55 -31.91 -6.15 -9.48
C ALA A 55 -31.71 -7.66 -9.33
N ARG A 56 -32.52 -8.30 -8.47
CA ARG A 56 -32.46 -9.75 -8.26
C ARG A 56 -32.86 -10.49 -9.54
N GLY A 57 -32.06 -11.47 -9.96
CA GLY A 57 -32.33 -12.28 -11.15
C GLY A 57 -31.80 -11.68 -12.47
N ASP A 58 -31.30 -10.45 -12.46
CA ASP A 58 -30.75 -9.76 -13.63
C ASP A 58 -29.22 -9.65 -13.55
N VAL A 59 -28.53 -10.78 -13.66
CA VAL A 59 -27.05 -10.82 -13.53
C VAL A 59 -26.37 -9.96 -14.59
N PHE A 60 -26.83 -10.02 -15.84
CA PHE A 60 -26.25 -9.25 -16.93
C PHE A 60 -26.46 -7.75 -16.74
N GLY A 61 -27.70 -7.30 -16.49
CA GLY A 61 -27.94 -5.88 -16.26
C GLY A 61 -27.28 -5.36 -14.99
N ASN A 62 -27.10 -6.18 -13.95
CA ASN A 62 -26.30 -5.81 -12.78
C ASN A 62 -24.83 -5.56 -13.15
N ALA A 63 -24.26 -6.41 -14.02
CA ALA A 63 -22.89 -6.23 -14.49
C ALA A 63 -22.77 -4.94 -15.31
N GLU A 64 -23.71 -4.66 -16.22
CA GLU A 64 -23.73 -3.40 -16.99
C GLU A 64 -23.83 -2.16 -16.08
N ARG A 65 -24.74 -2.18 -15.11
CA ARG A 65 -24.91 -1.07 -14.14
C ARG A 65 -23.66 -0.88 -13.28
N ALA A 66 -23.02 -1.96 -12.83
CA ALA A 66 -21.79 -1.88 -12.05
C ALA A 66 -20.62 -1.31 -12.88
N MET A 67 -20.48 -1.71 -14.14
CA MET A 67 -19.47 -1.14 -15.05
C MET A 67 -19.70 0.35 -15.30
N ALA A 68 -20.95 0.77 -15.56
CA ALA A 68 -21.29 2.17 -15.75
C ALA A 68 -21.00 3.01 -14.49
N PHE A 69 -21.37 2.49 -13.31
CA PHE A 69 -21.08 3.14 -12.03
C PHE A 69 -19.57 3.31 -11.78
N GLU A 70 -18.76 2.29 -12.09
CA GLU A 70 -17.29 2.38 -11.96
C GLU A 70 -16.68 3.36 -12.95
N TRP A 71 -17.17 3.36 -14.19
CA TRP A 71 -16.74 4.32 -15.22
C TRP A 71 -17.02 5.77 -14.78
N ASP A 72 -18.24 6.03 -14.31
CA ASP A 72 -18.65 7.35 -13.87
C ASP A 72 -17.82 7.81 -12.66
N TYR A 73 -17.57 6.92 -11.69
CA TYR A 73 -16.69 7.19 -10.56
C TYR A 73 -15.29 7.61 -11.01
N ARG A 74 -14.66 6.86 -11.93
CA ARG A 74 -13.32 7.19 -12.45
C ARG A 74 -13.31 8.49 -13.24
N ARG A 75 -14.28 8.68 -14.13
CA ARG A 75 -14.40 9.88 -14.97
C ARG A 75 -14.55 11.14 -14.11
N ASN A 76 -15.33 11.08 -13.04
CA ASN A 76 -15.56 12.21 -12.15
C ASN A 76 -14.32 12.66 -11.36
N ARG A 77 -13.23 11.88 -11.38
CA ARG A 77 -11.93 12.25 -10.78
C ARG A 77 -11.09 13.15 -11.67
N ILE A 78 -11.42 13.29 -12.95
CA ILE A 78 -10.65 14.13 -13.87
C ILE A 78 -10.73 15.59 -13.42
N GLY A 79 -9.56 16.23 -13.27
CA GLY A 79 -9.45 17.62 -12.81
C GLY A 79 -9.66 17.80 -11.30
N GLN A 80 -9.86 16.72 -10.54
CA GLN A 80 -9.96 16.78 -9.08
C GLN A 80 -8.59 16.49 -8.44
N PRO A 81 -8.35 16.99 -7.21
CA PRO A 81 -7.18 16.61 -6.42
C PRO A 81 -7.12 15.09 -6.19
N VAL A 82 -5.90 14.56 -6.04
CA VAL A 82 -5.70 13.15 -5.69
C VAL A 82 -6.19 12.90 -4.27
N ASP A 83 -7.09 11.93 -4.12
CA ASP A 83 -7.48 11.42 -2.81
C ASP A 83 -6.36 10.55 -2.21
N LYS A 84 -5.69 11.09 -1.18
CA LYS A 84 -4.63 10.39 -0.46
C LYS A 84 -5.18 9.30 0.47
N ALA A 85 -6.43 9.38 0.90
CA ALA A 85 -7.03 8.37 1.78
C ALA A 85 -7.44 7.10 1.00
N GLU A 86 -7.71 7.19 -0.30
CA GLU A 86 -8.14 6.06 -1.13
C GLU A 86 -7.13 4.89 -1.14
N TRP A 87 -7.66 3.67 -1.04
CA TRP A 87 -6.94 2.40 -1.09
C TRP A 87 -7.01 1.75 -2.48
N GLY A 88 -5.93 1.07 -2.87
CA GLY A 88 -5.87 0.29 -4.12
C GLY A 88 -6.37 -1.15 -3.99
N MET A 89 -6.58 -1.63 -2.77
CA MET A 89 -7.06 -2.99 -2.49
C MET A 89 -8.13 -2.96 -1.40
N THR A 90 -9.03 -3.95 -1.44
CA THR A 90 -10.02 -4.16 -0.38
C THR A 90 -9.40 -4.84 0.84
N PRO A 91 -9.92 -4.64 2.06
CA PRO A 91 -9.36 -5.24 3.28
C PRO A 91 -9.30 -6.78 3.28
N GLN A 92 -10.23 -7.43 2.57
CA GLN A 92 -10.29 -8.89 2.43
C GLN A 92 -9.27 -9.47 1.44
N THR A 93 -8.49 -8.63 0.75
CA THR A 93 -7.45 -9.09 -0.18
C THR A 93 -6.24 -9.61 0.59
N VAL A 94 -5.84 -10.86 0.37
CA VAL A 94 -4.59 -11.42 0.92
C VAL A 94 -3.44 -10.99 0.02
N ASN A 95 -2.97 -9.77 0.18
CA ASN A 95 -1.83 -9.20 -0.55
C ASN A 95 -1.29 -7.96 0.19
N ALA A 96 -0.24 -7.33 -0.33
CA ALA A 96 0.23 -6.00 0.07
C ALA A 96 0.62 -5.20 -1.20
N TYR A 97 0.83 -3.89 -1.07
CA TYR A 97 1.34 -3.10 -2.20
C TYR A 97 2.10 -1.83 -1.79
N TYR A 98 2.97 -1.38 -2.71
CA TYR A 98 3.52 -0.03 -2.80
C TYR A 98 2.86 0.79 -3.92
N ASN A 99 2.66 2.09 -3.68
CA ASN A 99 2.22 3.04 -4.69
C ASN A 99 3.22 4.21 -4.80
N SER A 100 3.88 4.33 -5.96
CA SER A 100 4.91 5.35 -6.21
C SER A 100 4.39 6.78 -6.27
N VAL A 101 3.13 6.97 -6.70
CA VAL A 101 2.52 8.30 -6.80
C VAL A 101 2.18 8.87 -5.43
N LYS A 102 1.81 8.00 -4.48
CA LYS A 102 1.45 8.38 -3.11
C LYS A 102 2.59 8.15 -2.11
N ASN A 103 3.67 7.50 -2.54
CA ASN A 103 4.75 6.99 -1.70
C ASN A 103 4.22 6.28 -0.45
N GLU A 104 3.34 5.30 -0.63
CA GLU A 104 2.69 4.60 0.48
C GLU A 104 2.84 3.09 0.36
N ILE A 105 2.92 2.42 1.52
CA ILE A 105 2.82 0.97 1.64
C ILE A 105 1.54 0.59 2.37
N VAL A 106 0.88 -0.46 1.88
CA VAL A 106 -0.48 -0.81 2.29
C VAL A 106 -0.59 -2.30 2.58
N PHE A 107 -1.14 -2.62 3.74
CA PHE A 107 -1.33 -3.99 4.23
C PHE A 107 -2.81 -4.21 4.58
N PRO A 108 -3.64 -4.68 3.63
CA PRO A 108 -5.02 -5.11 3.88
C PRO A 108 -5.15 -6.06 5.08
N ALA A 109 -6.27 -5.99 5.80
CA ALA A 109 -6.51 -6.79 7.01
C ALA A 109 -6.28 -8.28 6.81
N ALA A 110 -6.65 -8.82 5.65
CA ALA A 110 -6.55 -10.26 5.38
C ALA A 110 -5.12 -10.78 5.15
N ILE A 111 -4.10 -9.94 4.96
CA ILE A 111 -2.70 -10.44 5.00
C ILE A 111 -2.17 -10.53 6.43
N LEU A 112 -2.81 -9.86 7.40
CA LEU A 112 -2.36 -9.77 8.80
C LEU A 112 -2.88 -10.94 9.65
N GLN A 113 -2.64 -12.15 9.16
CA GLN A 113 -3.03 -13.40 9.83
C GLN A 113 -1.93 -14.45 9.62
N PRO A 114 -1.95 -15.57 10.36
CA PRO A 114 -1.02 -16.67 10.12
C PRO A 114 -1.08 -17.16 8.66
N PRO A 115 0.07 -17.49 8.04
CA PRO A 115 1.41 -17.57 8.63
C PRO A 115 2.19 -16.24 8.61
N PHE A 116 1.60 -15.14 8.16
CA PHE A 116 2.32 -13.87 8.02
C PHE A 116 2.48 -13.13 9.33
N PHE A 117 1.39 -13.01 10.09
CA PHE A 117 1.38 -12.32 11.37
C PHE A 117 0.53 -13.08 12.39
N ASP A 118 1.15 -13.38 13.53
CA ASP A 118 0.49 -13.94 14.71
C ASP A 118 1.00 -13.18 15.95
N PRO A 119 0.13 -12.46 16.67
CA PRO A 119 0.55 -11.69 17.84
C PRO A 119 1.07 -12.57 18.99
N ASP A 120 0.73 -13.86 19.01
CA ASP A 120 1.11 -14.81 20.06
C ASP A 120 2.32 -15.68 19.68
N ALA A 121 2.80 -15.59 18.43
CA ALA A 121 3.97 -16.33 17.97
C ALA A 121 5.31 -15.69 18.40
N ASP A 122 6.39 -16.47 18.32
CA ASP A 122 7.74 -15.94 18.46
C ASP A 122 7.96 -14.79 17.46
N PRO A 123 8.47 -13.61 17.88
CA PRO A 123 8.68 -12.48 16.99
C PRO A 123 9.48 -12.82 15.73
N ALA A 124 10.41 -13.79 15.79
CA ALA A 124 11.18 -14.24 14.63
C ALA A 124 10.29 -14.74 13.48
N VAL A 125 9.14 -15.36 13.78
CA VAL A 125 8.16 -15.77 12.77
C VAL A 125 7.58 -14.55 12.08
N ASN A 126 7.12 -13.56 12.84
CA ASN A 126 6.54 -12.33 12.29
C ASN A 126 7.58 -11.53 11.49
N TYR A 127 8.81 -11.40 11.98
CA TYR A 127 9.88 -10.71 11.24
C TYR A 127 10.28 -11.46 9.96
N GLY A 128 10.30 -12.80 9.99
CA GLY A 128 10.61 -13.62 8.82
C GLY A 128 9.51 -13.61 7.77
N ALA A 129 8.25 -13.49 8.19
CA ALA A 129 7.09 -13.49 7.30
C ALA A 129 6.61 -12.07 6.98
N ILE A 130 5.69 -11.48 7.76
CA ILE A 130 5.19 -10.12 7.46
C ILE A 130 6.29 -9.07 7.47
N GLY A 131 7.34 -9.21 8.28
CA GLY A 131 8.51 -8.33 8.26
C GLY A 131 9.24 -8.36 6.91
N GLY A 132 9.36 -9.54 6.30
CA GLY A 132 9.86 -9.71 4.94
C GLY A 132 8.97 -9.04 3.90
N VAL A 133 7.64 -9.17 4.03
CA VAL A 133 6.67 -8.49 3.15
C VAL A 133 6.76 -6.96 3.31
N ILE A 134 6.87 -6.45 4.53
CA ILE A 134 7.07 -5.02 4.78
C ILE A 134 8.33 -4.51 4.10
N GLY A 135 9.45 -5.24 4.24
CA GLY A 135 10.70 -4.90 3.56
C GLY A 135 10.56 -4.93 2.05
N HIS A 136 9.84 -5.90 1.49
CA HIS A 136 9.54 -6.00 0.06
C HIS A 136 8.79 -4.77 -0.45
N GLU A 137 7.70 -4.36 0.21
CA GLU A 137 6.93 -3.18 -0.20
C GLU A 137 7.72 -1.87 -0.08
N ILE A 138 8.60 -1.72 0.92
CA ILE A 138 9.47 -0.54 1.01
C ILE A 138 10.48 -0.55 -0.14
N ILE A 139 11.07 -1.71 -0.47
CA ILE A 139 12.05 -1.82 -1.57
C ILE A 139 11.42 -1.51 -2.93
N HIS A 140 10.12 -1.73 -3.13
CA HIS A 140 9.44 -1.27 -4.35
C HIS A 140 9.53 0.25 -4.56
N GLY A 141 9.71 1.05 -3.50
CA GLY A 141 10.03 2.48 -3.64
C GLY A 141 11.43 2.79 -4.15
N PHE A 142 12.33 1.80 -4.17
CA PHE A 142 13.73 1.95 -4.54
C PHE A 142 14.16 0.99 -5.67
N ASP A 143 13.24 0.21 -6.24
CA ASP A 143 13.50 -0.63 -7.41
C ASP A 143 13.75 0.20 -8.68
N ASP A 144 13.95 -0.47 -9.82
CA ASP A 144 14.32 0.18 -11.07
C ASP A 144 13.29 1.21 -11.58
N GLN A 145 12.02 1.08 -11.16
CA GLN A 145 10.95 2.03 -11.48
C GLN A 145 10.65 2.96 -10.32
N GLY A 146 10.50 2.43 -9.10
CA GLY A 146 10.18 3.20 -7.90
C GLY A 146 11.20 4.30 -7.61
N ARG A 147 12.49 4.05 -7.88
CA ARG A 147 13.56 5.04 -7.71
C ARG A 147 13.43 6.29 -8.60
N LYS A 148 12.55 6.28 -9.61
CA LYS A 148 12.30 7.43 -10.51
C LYS A 148 11.29 8.42 -9.92
N SER A 149 10.65 8.09 -8.80
CA SER A 149 9.76 8.98 -8.04
C SER A 149 10.48 9.49 -6.79
N ASP A 150 10.35 10.78 -6.51
CA ASP A 150 10.91 11.47 -5.35
C ASP A 150 10.26 11.04 -4.03
N GLY A 151 8.98 10.70 -4.10
CA GLY A 151 8.19 10.21 -2.98
C GLY A 151 7.67 11.30 -2.05
#